data_AF-A0AA96TA21-F1
#
_entry.id   AF-A0AA96TA21-F1
#
_cell.length_a   1.000
_cell.length_b   1.000
_cell.length_c   1.000
_cell.angle_alpha   90.00
_cell.angle_beta   90.00
_cell.angle_gamma   90.00
#
_symmetry.space_group_name_H-M   'P 1'
#
loop_
_entity.id
_entity.type
_entity.pdbx_description
1 polymer ?
#
loop_
_entity_poly.entity_id
_entity_poly.type
_entity_poly.pdbx_seq_one_letter_code
_entity_poly.pdbx_strand_id
1 'polypeptide(L)'
;MVKENRVYVLPAGIQAAPGIRYLRTGLYLGDIGKKGQFEPSQALAMTLSAAICPCSIDLPVSDDRVIRYLKGETLDVDDLVTPKAKGWQLVCVDGFALGWGKLSGGTLKNKYCTGWRWM
;
A
#
# COMPACT_ATOMS: atom_id res chain seq x y z
N MET A 1 5.21 -10.21 14.36
CA MET A 1 4.47 -11.47 14.51
C MET A 1 4.01 -11.94 13.14
N VAL A 2 4.15 -13.24 12.82
CA VAL A 2 3.60 -13.83 11.59
C VAL A 2 2.55 -14.87 11.98
N LYS A 3 1.36 -14.78 11.40
CA LYS A 3 0.26 -15.74 11.61
C LYS A 3 -0.44 -16.00 10.29
N GLU A 4 -0.52 -17.26 9.86
CA GLU A 4 -1.22 -17.65 8.62
C GLU A 4 -0.82 -16.78 7.40
N ASN A 5 0.49 -16.60 7.20
CA ASN A 5 1.09 -15.74 6.17
C ASN A 5 0.84 -14.23 6.31
N ARG A 6 0.14 -13.78 7.34
CA ARG A 6 -0.05 -12.36 7.65
C ARG A 6 1.04 -11.85 8.56
N VAL A 7 1.58 -10.68 8.24
CA VAL A 7 2.66 -10.04 8.99
C VAL A 7 2.10 -8.87 9.78
N TYR A 8 2.44 -8.82 11.06
CA TYR A 8 1.98 -7.79 11.99
C TYR A 8 3.11 -7.21 12.82
N VAL A 9 3.06 -5.90 13.07
CA VAL A 9 3.85 -5.22 14.10
C VAL A 9 2.99 -5.08 15.35
N LEU A 10 3.47 -5.65 16.46
CA LEU A 10 2.83 -5.49 17.77
C LEU A 10 3.44 -4.28 18.48
N PRO A 11 2.66 -3.58 19.32
CA PRO A 11 3.21 -2.59 20.23
C PRO A 11 4.30 -3.18 21.13
N ALA A 12 5.26 -2.35 21.52
CA ALA A 12 6.33 -2.75 22.43
C ALA A 12 5.77 -3.34 23.72
N GLY A 13 6.37 -4.43 24.21
CA GLY A 13 5.95 -5.11 25.43
C GLY A 13 4.72 -6.03 25.30
N ILE A 14 4.04 -6.06 24.15
CA ILE A 14 2.91 -6.97 23.92
C ILE A 14 3.39 -8.28 23.29
N GLN A 15 3.08 -9.39 23.95
CA GLN A 15 3.16 -10.74 23.39
C GLN A 15 1.74 -11.29 23.19
N ALA A 16 1.50 -11.94 22.06
CA ALA A 16 0.20 -12.53 21.79
C ALA A 16 -0.05 -13.70 22.77
N ALA A 17 -1.03 -13.56 23.66
CA ALA A 17 -1.42 -14.62 24.58
C ALA A 17 -2.07 -15.79 23.82
N PRO A 18 -1.73 -17.05 24.18
CA PRO A 18 -2.34 -18.23 23.58
C PRO A 18 -3.84 -18.31 23.94
N GLY A 19 -4.65 -18.88 23.04
CA GLY A 19 -6.09 -19.09 23.26
C GLY A 19 -6.99 -17.88 23.04
N ILE A 20 -6.44 -16.67 22.86
CA ILE A 20 -7.23 -15.48 22.57
C ILE A 20 -7.41 -15.30 21.05
N ARG A 21 -8.66 -15.15 20.61
CA ARG A 21 -8.99 -14.75 19.24
C ARG A 21 -8.94 -13.23 19.11
N TYR A 22 -7.82 -12.71 18.63
CA TYR A 22 -7.67 -11.28 18.35
C TYR A 22 -8.43 -10.88 17.07
N LEU A 23 -9.22 -9.79 17.16
CA LEU A 23 -9.83 -9.16 15.98
C LEU A 23 -8.82 -8.33 15.19
N ARG A 24 -7.97 -7.56 15.90
CA ARG A 24 -6.84 -6.81 15.32
C ARG A 24 -5.59 -7.01 16.18
N THR A 25 -4.54 -7.52 15.55
CA THR A 25 -3.30 -7.88 16.23
C THR A 25 -2.18 -6.90 15.86
N GLY A 26 -2.30 -5.66 16.35
CA GLY A 26 -1.37 -4.57 16.03
C GLY A 26 -1.51 -4.04 14.60
N LEU A 27 -0.44 -3.43 14.07
CA LEU A 27 -0.40 -2.92 12.71
C LEU A 27 -0.23 -4.06 11.72
N TYR A 28 -1.20 -4.21 10.82
CA TYR A 28 -1.12 -5.19 9.75
C TYR A 28 -0.22 -4.69 8.63
N LEU A 29 0.94 -5.32 8.45
CA LEU A 29 1.89 -4.92 7.42
C LEU A 29 1.50 -5.43 6.03
N GLY A 30 0.99 -6.65 5.93
CA GLY A 30 0.76 -7.31 4.65
C GLY A 30 0.75 -8.82 4.72
N ASP A 31 0.70 -9.44 3.55
CA ASP A 31 0.66 -10.88 3.35
C ASP A 31 1.96 -11.38 2.73
N ILE A 32 2.36 -12.60 3.09
CA ILE A 32 3.38 -13.37 2.39
C ILE A 32 2.67 -14.22 1.35
N GLY A 33 2.79 -13.83 0.08
CA GLY A 33 2.19 -14.53 -1.04
C GLY A 33 2.77 -15.93 -1.25
N LYS A 34 2.10 -16.74 -2.08
CA LYS A 34 2.45 -18.16 -2.34
C LYS A 34 3.87 -18.38 -2.85
N LYS A 35 4.51 -17.37 -3.44
CA LYS A 35 5.89 -17.40 -3.94
C LYS A 35 6.90 -16.73 -2.99
N GLY A 36 6.52 -16.54 -1.71
CA GLY A 36 7.33 -15.84 -0.71
C GLY A 36 7.43 -14.33 -0.92
N GLN A 37 6.67 -13.77 -1.87
CA GLN A 37 6.67 -12.33 -2.14
C GLN A 37 5.78 -11.61 -1.13
N PHE A 38 6.29 -10.51 -0.57
CA PHE A 38 5.52 -9.67 0.32
C PHE A 38 4.55 -8.78 -0.47
N GLU A 39 3.29 -8.77 -0.04
CA GLU A 39 2.24 -7.88 -0.54
C GLU A 39 1.84 -6.92 0.59
N PRO A 40 2.17 -5.61 0.49
CA PRO A 40 1.88 -4.66 1.55
C PRO A 40 0.38 -4.42 1.67
N SER A 41 -0.10 -4.24 2.90
CA SER A 41 -1.51 -4.02 3.18
C SER A 41 -1.92 -2.56 2.97
N GLN A 42 -3.22 -2.34 2.76
CA GLN A 42 -3.79 -0.99 2.81
C GLN A 42 -3.56 -0.33 4.17
N ALA A 43 -3.60 -1.08 5.28
CA ALA A 43 -3.35 -0.53 6.62
C ALA A 43 -1.92 0.01 6.76
N LEU A 44 -0.93 -0.65 6.13
CA LEU A 44 0.44 -0.15 6.08
C LEU A 44 0.53 1.17 5.31
N ALA A 45 -0.12 1.29 4.15
CA ALA A 45 -0.11 2.54 3.37
C ALA A 45 -0.58 3.73 4.22
N MET A 46 -1.65 3.55 5.01
CA MET A 46 -2.24 4.61 5.85
C MET A 46 -1.35 5.05 7.02
N THR A 47 -0.23 4.38 7.26
CA THR A 47 0.76 4.77 8.28
C THR A 47 1.99 5.46 7.69
N LEU A 48 2.08 5.55 6.37
CA LEU A 48 3.23 6.08 5.64
C LEU A 48 2.91 7.46 5.05
N SER A 49 3.96 8.15 4.61
CA SER A 49 3.89 9.38 3.81
C SER A 49 5.00 9.37 2.77
N ALA A 50 4.92 10.27 1.78
CA ALA A 50 5.95 10.40 0.75
C ALA A 50 7.33 10.74 1.35
N ALA A 51 7.37 11.43 2.51
CA ALA A 51 8.61 11.77 3.21
C ALA A 51 9.34 10.55 3.81
N ILE A 52 8.62 9.46 4.10
CA ILE A 52 9.17 8.25 4.73
C ILE A 52 9.36 7.12 3.71
N CYS A 53 8.57 7.11 2.64
CA CYS A 53 8.62 6.07 1.61
C CYS A 53 9.28 6.58 0.32
N PRO A 54 10.54 6.22 0.03
CA PRO A 54 11.26 6.70 -1.15
C PRO A 54 10.69 6.15 -2.46
N CYS A 55 9.95 5.04 -2.42
CA CYS A 55 9.21 4.50 -3.55
C CYS A 55 7.76 4.99 -3.48
N SER A 56 7.55 6.25 -3.83
CA SER A 56 6.23 6.87 -3.88
C SER A 56 5.99 7.62 -5.19
N ILE A 57 4.72 7.72 -5.55
CA ILE A 57 4.20 8.60 -6.61
C ILE A 57 3.26 9.56 -5.92
N ASP A 58 3.65 10.83 -5.89
CA ASP A 58 2.87 11.89 -5.26
C ASP A 58 2.20 12.74 -6.33
N LEU A 59 0.88 12.78 -6.30
CA LEU A 59 0.06 13.50 -7.26
C LEU A 59 -0.47 14.78 -6.60
N PRO A 60 -0.54 15.92 -7.31
CA PRO A 60 -1.27 17.06 -6.81
C PRO A 60 -2.77 16.72 -6.74
N VAL A 61 -3.50 17.25 -5.77
CA VAL A 61 -4.96 16.99 -5.64
C VAL A 61 -5.76 17.38 -6.88
N SER A 62 -5.25 18.31 -7.69
CA SER A 62 -5.86 18.73 -8.95
C SER A 62 -5.66 17.76 -10.11
N ASP A 63 -4.84 16.71 -9.96
CA ASP A 63 -4.61 15.71 -11.00
C ASP A 63 -5.77 14.71 -11.07
N ASP A 64 -6.41 14.58 -12.23
CA ASP A 64 -7.51 13.64 -12.47
C ASP A 64 -7.13 12.18 -12.15
N ARG A 65 -5.83 11.83 -12.20
CA ARG A 65 -5.31 10.50 -11.83
C ARG A 65 -5.61 10.15 -10.38
N VAL A 66 -5.80 11.13 -9.49
CA VAL A 66 -6.21 10.89 -8.09
C VAL A 66 -7.59 10.22 -8.05
N ILE A 67 -8.57 10.78 -8.76
CA ILE A 67 -9.93 10.23 -8.79
C ILE A 67 -9.95 8.86 -9.48
N ARG A 68 -9.22 8.72 -10.59
CA ARG A 68 -9.07 7.43 -11.29
C ARG A 68 -8.46 6.37 -10.37
N TYR A 69 -7.45 6.73 -9.57
CA TYR A 69 -6.86 5.84 -8.58
C TYR A 69 -7.89 5.40 -7.53
N LEU A 70 -8.66 6.34 -6.98
CA LEU A 70 -9.70 6.05 -5.99
C LEU A 70 -10.83 5.18 -6.55
N LYS A 71 -11.12 5.27 -7.85
CA LYS A 71 -12.05 4.37 -8.57
C LYS A 71 -11.46 2.98 -8.86
N GLY A 72 -10.17 2.79 -8.60
CA GLY A 72 -9.48 1.51 -8.83
C GLY A 72 -8.93 1.34 -10.25
N GLU A 73 -8.87 2.41 -11.04
CA GLU A 73 -8.33 2.38 -12.40
C GLU A 73 -6.80 2.24 -12.41
N THR A 74 -6.27 1.64 -13.47
CA THR A 74 -4.83 1.58 -13.74
C THR A 74 -4.38 2.93 -14.30
N LEU A 75 -3.26 3.45 -13.82
CA LEU A 75 -2.77 4.76 -14.21
C LEU A 75 -1.58 4.64 -15.15
N ASP A 76 -1.48 5.55 -16.10
CA ASP A 76 -0.24 5.85 -16.79
C ASP A 76 0.51 6.93 -16.00
N VAL A 77 1.77 6.65 -15.67
CA VAL A 77 2.64 7.47 -14.84
C VAL A 77 4.06 7.54 -15.41
N ASP A 78 4.24 7.29 -16.72
CA ASP A 78 5.54 7.39 -17.40
C ASP A 78 6.19 8.77 -17.22
N ASP A 79 5.39 9.83 -17.08
CA ASP A 79 5.82 11.20 -16.80
C ASP A 79 6.37 11.41 -15.38
N LEU A 80 6.01 10.53 -14.43
CA LEU A 80 6.34 10.67 -13.01
C LEU A 80 7.46 9.74 -12.55
N VAL A 81 7.84 8.76 -13.37
CA VAL A 81 8.77 7.70 -12.96
C VAL A 81 9.95 7.58 -13.92
N THR A 82 11.10 7.17 -13.40
CA THR A 82 12.24 6.86 -14.28
C THR A 82 11.97 5.56 -15.06
N PRO A 83 12.52 5.37 -16.28
CA PRO A 83 12.34 4.15 -17.05
C PRO A 83 12.80 2.85 -16.34
N LYS A 84 13.62 2.97 -15.29
CA LYS A 84 14.10 1.83 -14.49
C LYS A 84 13.23 1.54 -13.27
N ALA A 85 12.28 2.41 -12.93
CA ALA A 85 11.41 2.25 -11.78
C ALA A 85 10.44 1.08 -11.97
N LYS A 86 10.28 0.26 -10.92
CA LYS A 86 9.40 -0.92 -10.93
C LYS A 86 9.02 -1.33 -9.51
N GLY A 87 7.96 -2.12 -9.38
CA GLY A 87 7.56 -2.72 -8.10
C GLY A 87 6.50 -1.92 -7.36
N TRP A 88 6.43 -2.11 -6.04
CA TRP A 88 5.42 -1.44 -5.22
C TRP A 88 5.74 0.05 -5.09
N GLN A 89 4.73 0.89 -5.33
CA GLN A 89 4.77 2.34 -5.18
C GLN A 89 3.67 2.76 -4.22
N LEU A 90 4.01 3.57 -3.22
CA LEU A 90 3.04 4.27 -2.39
C LEU A 90 2.42 5.37 -3.24
N VAL A 91 1.10 5.38 -3.39
CA VAL A 91 0.38 6.46 -4.06
C VAL A 91 0.00 7.49 -3.01
N CYS A 92 0.40 8.74 -3.25
CA CYS A 92 0.12 9.87 -2.38
C CYS A 92 -0.65 10.97 -3.13
N VAL A 93 -1.36 11.79 -2.37
CA VAL A 93 -1.91 13.06 -2.82
C VAL A 93 -1.43 14.17 -1.89
N ASP A 94 -0.79 15.20 -2.44
CA ASP A 94 -0.19 16.30 -1.69
C ASP A 94 0.64 15.82 -0.46
N GLY A 95 1.39 14.73 -0.62
CA GLY A 95 2.22 14.11 0.42
C GLY A 95 1.51 13.11 1.35
N PHE A 96 0.18 13.00 1.29
CA PHE A 96 -0.62 12.08 2.10
C PHE A 96 -0.87 10.76 1.39
N ALA A 97 -0.62 9.65 2.08
CA ALA A 97 -0.80 8.32 1.48
C ALA A 97 -2.28 7.99 1.19
N LEU A 98 -2.53 7.51 -0.02
CA LEU A 98 -3.82 6.94 -0.45
C LEU A 98 -3.80 5.42 -0.45
N GLY A 99 -2.69 4.79 -0.85
CA GLY A 99 -2.64 3.33 -0.96
C GLY A 99 -1.44 2.85 -1.76
N TRP A 100 -1.56 1.64 -2.30
CA TRP A 100 -0.50 1.04 -3.12
C TRP A 100 -0.86 0.94 -4.59
N GLY A 101 0.18 0.97 -5.43
CA GLY A 101 0.16 0.52 -6.81
C GLY A 101 1.38 -0.35 -7.11
N LYS A 102 1.29 -1.18 -8.15
CA LYS A 102 2.42 -1.98 -8.64
C LYS A 102 2.83 -1.50 -10.03
N LEU A 103 3.97 -0.81 -10.08
CA LEU A 103 4.54 -0.19 -11.26
C LEU A 103 5.26 -1.22 -12.14
N SER A 104 4.99 -1.15 -13.45
CA SER A 104 5.67 -1.95 -14.47
C SER A 104 5.64 -1.22 -15.81
N GLY A 105 6.79 -0.66 -16.22
CA GLY A 105 6.95 0.00 -17.52
C GLY A 105 5.95 1.13 -17.72
N GLY A 106 6.03 2.17 -16.88
CA GLY A 106 5.14 3.33 -16.97
C GLY A 106 3.73 3.16 -16.44
N THR A 107 3.24 1.92 -16.43
CA THR A 107 1.89 1.62 -16.01
C THR A 107 1.85 1.24 -14.52
N LEU A 108 1.03 1.95 -13.75
CA LEU A 108 0.77 1.69 -12.34
C LEU A 108 -0.50 0.86 -12.17
N LYS A 109 -0.35 -0.44 -11.93
CA LYS A 109 -1.48 -1.32 -11.62
C LYS A 109 -2.02 -1.01 -10.22
N ASN A 110 -3.28 -0.62 -10.16
CA ASN A 110 -3.94 -0.23 -8.92
C ASN A 110 -4.06 -1.41 -7.94
N LYS A 111 -3.69 -1.17 -6.68
CA LYS A 111 -3.80 -2.12 -5.57
C LYS A 111 -4.56 -1.53 -4.38
N TYR A 112 -5.33 -0.47 -4.62
CA TYR A 112 -6.23 0.14 -3.66
C TYR A 112 -7.30 -0.87 -3.21
N CYS A 113 -7.62 -0.83 -1.92
CA CYS A 113 -8.57 -1.76 -1.32
C CYS A 113 -9.92 -1.67 -2.03
N THR A 114 -10.40 -2.80 -2.56
CA THR A 114 -11.63 -2.85 -3.36
C THR A 114 -12.85 -2.31 -2.63
N GLY A 115 -12.96 -2.57 -1.33
CA GLY A 115 -14.06 -2.10 -0.50
C GLY A 115 -14.02 -0.60 -0.17
N TRP A 116 -12.95 0.11 -0.54
CA TRP A 116 -12.79 1.55 -0.33
C TRP A 116 -12.92 2.34 -1.62
N ARG A 117 -13.10 1.66 -2.75
CA ARG A 117 -13.16 2.32 -4.05
C ARG A 117 -14.35 3.27 -4.11
N TRP A 118 -14.10 4.43 -4.69
CA TRP A 118 -15.13 5.41 -4.97
C TRP A 118 -16.05 4.87 -6.07
N MET A 119 -17.36 4.82 -5.80
CA MET A 119 -18.42 4.52 -6.77
C MET A 119 -18.91 5.78 -7.48
#